data_AF-A0A9N8MFJ5-F1
#
_entry.id   AF-A0A9N8MFJ5-F1
#
_cell.length_a   1.000
_cell.length_b   1.000
_cell.length_c   1.000
_cell.angle_alpha   90.00
_cell.angle_beta   90.00
_cell.angle_gamma   90.00
#
_symmetry.space_group_name_H-M   'P 1'
#
loop_
_entity.id
_entity.type
_entity.pdbx_description
1 polymer ?
#
loop_
_entity_poly.entity_id
_entity_poly.type
_entity_poly.pdbx_seq_one_letter_code
_entity_poly.pdbx_strand_id
1 'polypeptide(L)'
;MQDNGSYDGINFYIQDTSSDNFGNNSFNMNPEEGMSLIVNNGNNSRHIELIANIGFGAALYCSDNLGNSSWLNVLEDAVHIQNKAIVGNVSTSTTPNSTLQVAGSVATNIRTLSSGTLADDDYTILATGDISLPAATSGNVGRMYNIINDTSGNIAITGTFRINGSNSSGYGLNNTNLGRSILVQSTGSAWVILSRY
;
A
#
# COMPACT_ATOMS: atom_id res chain seq x y z
N MET A 1 -17.52 29.88 40.60
CA MET A 1 -16.87 30.52 39.44
C MET A 1 -16.15 29.42 38.70
N GLN A 2 -16.66 29.05 37.54
CA GLN A 2 -16.00 28.10 36.65
C GLN A 2 -15.18 28.96 35.70
N ASP A 3 -13.86 28.82 35.77
CA ASP A 3 -12.93 29.55 34.92
C ASP A 3 -13.06 28.97 33.51
N ASN A 4 -13.81 29.67 32.65
CA ASN A 4 -13.87 29.35 31.23
C ASN A 4 -12.59 29.94 30.62
N GLY A 5 -11.52 29.15 30.63
CA GLY A 5 -10.28 29.45 29.93
C GLY A 5 -10.56 29.65 28.44
N SER A 6 -10.75 30.91 28.04
CA SER A 6 -10.71 31.33 26.66
C SER A 6 -9.25 31.29 26.23
N TYR A 7 -8.86 30.27 25.46
CA TYR A 7 -7.50 30.15 24.97
C TYR A 7 -7.29 31.08 23.76
N ASP A 8 -6.36 32.03 23.90
CA ASP A 8 -6.01 32.97 22.84
C ASP A 8 -5.10 32.29 21.80
N GLY A 9 -5.71 31.73 20.75
CA GLY A 9 -4.98 31.34 19.54
C GLY A 9 -4.49 32.56 18.77
N ILE A 10 -3.25 32.54 18.26
CA ILE A 10 -2.76 33.59 17.37
C ILE A 10 -3.11 33.20 15.93
N ASN A 11 -4.08 33.90 15.35
CA ASN A 11 -4.47 33.74 13.95
C ASN A 11 -3.77 34.78 13.09
N PHE A 12 -2.95 34.33 12.14
CA PHE A 12 -2.41 35.18 11.09
C PHE A 12 -3.19 34.94 9.79
N TYR A 13 -3.95 35.95 9.38
CA TYR A 13 -4.62 35.96 8.08
C TYR A 13 -3.69 36.62 7.07
N ILE A 14 -3.27 35.85 6.06
CA ILE A 14 -2.53 36.41 4.93
C ILE A 14 -3.56 36.60 3.81
N GLN A 15 -4.00 37.85 3.63
CA GLN A 15 -4.80 38.23 2.48
C GLN A 15 -3.88 38.43 1.29
N ASP A 16 -3.89 37.48 0.34
CA ASP A 16 -3.25 37.70 -0.94
C ASP A 16 -4.12 38.67 -1.78
N THR A 17 -3.49 39.73 -2.28
CA THR A 17 -4.12 40.75 -3.13
C THR A 17 -3.66 40.66 -4.58
N SER A 18 -2.85 39.64 -4.91
CA SER A 18 -2.39 39.38 -6.26
C SER A 18 -3.52 38.87 -7.16
N SER A 19 -3.35 39.03 -8.48
CA SER A 19 -4.25 38.48 -9.49
C SER A 19 -4.32 36.95 -9.52
N ASP A 20 -3.42 36.29 -8.78
CA ASP A 20 -3.12 34.87 -8.95
C ASP A 20 -3.99 33.97 -8.06
N ASN A 21 -4.91 34.57 -7.29
CA ASN A 21 -6.06 33.92 -6.64
C ASN A 21 -5.67 32.74 -5.72
N PHE A 22 -4.60 32.93 -4.95
CA PHE A 22 -4.36 32.11 -3.78
C PHE A 22 -5.41 32.50 -2.74
N GLY A 23 -6.42 31.65 -2.53
CA GLY A 23 -7.49 31.92 -1.57
C GLY A 23 -6.95 32.21 -0.16
N ASN A 24 -7.80 32.67 0.75
CA ASN A 24 -7.40 33.06 2.12
C ASN A 24 -6.53 31.99 2.79
N ASN A 25 -5.21 32.21 2.84
CA ASN A 25 -4.29 31.31 3.53
C ASN A 25 -4.33 31.66 5.02
N SER A 26 -4.50 30.65 5.86
CA SER A 26 -4.52 30.84 7.31
C SER A 26 -3.39 30.06 7.94
N PHE A 27 -2.64 30.75 8.79
CA PHE A 27 -1.70 30.14 9.71
C PHE A 27 -2.24 30.33 11.13
N ASN A 28 -2.48 29.21 11.80
CA ASN A 28 -2.99 29.17 13.16
C ASN A 28 -1.99 28.44 14.05
N MET A 29 -1.66 29.02 15.20
CA MET A 29 -0.90 28.36 16.24
C MET A 29 -1.76 28.27 17.49
N ASN A 30 -2.09 27.05 17.87
CA ASN A 30 -2.72 26.74 19.14
C ASN A 30 -1.68 26.05 20.05
N PRO A 31 -1.41 26.59 21.25
CA PRO A 31 -0.42 26.00 22.16
C PRO A 31 -0.77 24.57 22.63
N GLU A 32 -2.03 24.14 22.56
CA GLU A 32 -2.46 22.79 22.94
C GLU A 32 -2.66 21.85 21.74
N GLU A 33 -2.99 22.39 20.56
CA GLU A 33 -3.34 21.61 19.36
C GLU A 33 -2.25 21.64 18.27
N GLY A 34 -1.23 22.48 18.42
CA GLY A 34 -0.11 22.60 17.49
C GLY A 34 -0.27 23.71 16.45
N MET A 35 0.38 23.55 15.31
CA MET A 35 0.45 24.53 14.24
C MET A 35 -0.31 24.03 13.02
N SER A 36 -1.14 24.87 12.43
CA SER A 36 -1.88 24.56 11.22
C SER A 36 -1.62 25.60 10.14
N LEU A 37 -1.29 25.13 8.94
CA LEU A 37 -1.19 25.94 7.74
C LEU A 37 -2.18 25.41 6.71
N ILE A 38 -3.13 26.25 6.31
CA ILE A 38 -4.03 25.98 5.20
C ILE A 38 -3.55 26.81 4.02
N VAL A 39 -3.14 26.13 2.94
CA VAL A 39 -2.75 26.77 1.68
C VAL A 39 -3.85 26.53 0.64
N ASN A 40 -4.51 27.60 0.22
CA ASN A 40 -5.54 27.60 -0.81
C ASN A 40 -4.94 28.02 -2.15
N ASN A 41 -5.12 27.19 -3.19
CA ASN A 41 -4.76 27.48 -4.57
C ASN A 41 -6.00 27.27 -5.46
N GLY A 42 -6.77 28.35 -5.67
CA GLY A 42 -8.06 28.29 -6.36
C GLY A 42 -9.03 27.34 -5.67
N ASN A 43 -9.48 26.30 -6.40
CA ASN A 43 -10.39 25.29 -5.84
C ASN A 43 -9.68 24.27 -4.95
N ASN A 44 -8.34 24.21 -4.90
CA ASN A 44 -7.58 23.22 -4.16
C ASN A 44 -7.11 23.75 -2.81
N SER A 45 -7.58 23.18 -1.70
CA SER A 45 -7.09 23.44 -0.36
C SER A 45 -6.09 22.35 0.01
N ARG A 46 -4.84 22.72 0.31
CA ARG A 46 -3.87 21.83 0.92
C ARG A 46 -3.75 22.20 2.38
N HIS A 47 -4.17 21.28 3.24
CA HIS A 47 -4.05 21.42 4.68
C HIS A 47 -2.78 20.70 5.15
N ILE A 48 -1.87 21.46 5.76
CA ILE A 48 -0.68 20.93 6.44
C ILE A 48 -0.85 21.25 7.92
N GLU A 49 -1.02 20.21 8.73
CA GLU A 49 -1.13 20.34 10.19
C GLU A 49 0.05 19.66 10.86
N LEU A 50 0.74 20.41 11.71
CA LEU A 50 1.78 19.97 12.64
C LEU A 50 1.16 19.95 14.03
N ILE A 51 0.51 18.83 14.37
CA ILE A 51 -0.14 18.68 15.68
C ILE A 51 0.95 18.42 16.71
N ALA A 52 1.19 19.37 17.62
CA ALA A 52 2.09 19.18 18.76
C ALA A 52 1.26 18.65 19.93
N ASN A 53 0.97 17.35 19.94
CA ASN A 53 0.24 16.77 21.06
C ASN A 53 1.19 16.59 22.25
N ILE A 54 0.84 17.20 23.40
CA ILE A 54 1.57 17.11 24.67
C ILE A 54 1.52 15.68 25.25
N GLY A 55 2.27 14.76 24.64
CA GLY A 55 2.45 13.40 25.16
C GLY A 55 2.81 12.35 24.11
N PHE A 56 2.47 12.59 22.84
CA PHE A 56 2.64 11.60 21.76
C PHE A 56 3.04 12.27 20.45
N GLY A 57 3.90 13.29 20.56
CA GLY A 57 4.68 14.06 19.58
C GLY A 57 4.03 14.56 18.27
N ALA A 58 4.88 15.02 17.34
CA ALA A 58 4.49 15.65 16.07
C ALA A 58 4.16 14.65 14.93
N ALA A 59 2.95 14.78 14.36
CA ALA A 59 2.58 14.16 13.10
C ALA A 59 2.40 15.22 12.02
N LEU A 60 2.77 14.88 10.78
CA LEU A 60 2.44 15.67 9.60
C LEU A 60 1.17 15.07 8.98
N TYR A 61 0.06 15.82 9.05
CA TYR A 61 -1.18 15.48 8.38
C TYR A 61 -1.25 16.19 7.03
N CYS A 62 -1.56 15.44 5.97
CA CYS A 62 -1.94 16.04 4.69
C CYS A 62 -3.25 15.43 4.18
N SER A 63 -4.15 16.29 3.72
CA SER A 63 -5.39 15.90 3.04
C SER A 63 -5.49 16.57 1.68
N ASP A 64 -6.07 15.85 0.72
CA ASP A 64 -6.51 16.41 -0.55
C ASP A 64 -8.01 16.74 -0.56
N ASN A 65 -8.44 17.47 -1.57
CA ASN A 65 -9.83 17.86 -1.78
C ASN A 65 -10.81 16.72 -2.08
N LEU A 66 -10.30 15.50 -2.29
CA LEU A 66 -11.11 14.32 -2.55
C LEU A 66 -11.36 13.53 -1.25
N GLY A 67 -10.89 14.03 -0.11
CA GLY A 67 -11.01 13.38 1.19
C GLY A 67 -9.96 12.30 1.43
N ASN A 68 -8.92 12.20 0.60
CA ASN A 68 -7.81 11.30 0.87
C ASN A 68 -6.88 11.97 1.88
N SER A 69 -6.71 11.33 3.04
CA SER A 69 -5.78 11.76 4.07
C SER A 69 -4.59 10.81 4.17
N SER A 70 -3.38 11.36 4.31
CA SER A 70 -2.19 10.60 4.69
C SER A 70 -1.60 11.16 5.98
N TRP A 71 -1.21 10.26 6.88
CA TRP A 71 -0.56 10.62 8.15
C TRP A 71 0.89 10.17 8.08
N LEU A 72 1.83 11.09 8.30
CA LEU A 72 3.21 10.75 8.61
C LEU A 72 3.41 10.99 10.11
N ASN A 73 3.32 9.91 10.87
CA ASN A 73 3.66 9.92 12.30
C ASN A 73 5.19 9.75 12.42
N VAL A 74 5.90 10.74 13.00
CA VAL A 74 7.39 10.78 13.07
C VAL A 74 7.90 10.42 14.48
N LEU A 75 7.16 9.59 15.23
CA LEU A 75 7.34 9.51 16.68
C LEU A 75 7.66 8.15 17.23
N GLU A 76 7.65 7.15 16.37
CA GLU A 76 8.26 5.88 16.66
C GLU A 76 9.23 5.59 15.51
N ASP A 77 10.15 4.64 15.72
CA ASP A 77 11.16 4.21 14.74
C ASP A 77 10.56 3.70 13.39
N ALA A 78 9.25 3.87 13.17
CA ALA A 78 8.49 3.43 12.00
C ALA A 78 7.53 4.52 11.47
N VAL A 79 7.53 4.68 10.14
CA VAL A 79 6.47 5.38 9.41
C VAL A 79 5.27 4.45 9.28
N HIS A 80 4.17 4.77 9.97
CA HIS A 80 2.92 4.02 9.85
C HIS A 80 2.08 4.51 8.66
N ILE A 81 1.92 3.65 7.66
CA ILE A 81 1.05 3.90 6.49
C ILE A 81 -0.16 2.99 6.60
N GLN A 82 -1.35 3.57 6.70
CA GLN A 82 -2.61 2.83 6.66
C GLN A 82 -3.17 2.79 5.23
N ASN A 83 -3.74 1.65 4.83
CA ASN A 83 -4.33 1.38 3.51
C ASN A 83 -3.30 1.25 2.36
N LYS A 84 -3.06 2.33 1.61
CA LYS A 84 -2.26 2.31 0.38
C LYS A 84 -1.28 3.48 0.39
N ALA A 85 0.02 3.19 0.59
CA ALA A 85 1.06 4.09 0.12
C ALA A 85 1.76 3.51 -1.09
N ILE A 86 2.14 4.42 -1.97
CA ILE A 86 3.07 4.14 -3.02
C ILE A 86 4.42 4.68 -2.54
N VAL A 87 5.30 3.79 -2.07
CA VAL A 87 6.65 4.17 -1.64
C VAL A 87 7.61 4.04 -2.81
N GLY A 88 8.17 5.17 -3.25
CA GLY A 88 9.18 5.23 -4.31
C GLY A 88 8.62 5.19 -5.72
N ASN A 89 7.47 5.83 -5.98
CA ASN A 89 7.01 6.13 -7.33
C ASN A 89 7.24 7.61 -7.65
N VAL A 90 7.98 7.90 -8.71
CA VAL A 90 8.05 9.25 -9.28
C VAL A 90 6.84 9.41 -10.20
N SER A 91 6.03 10.46 -10.04
CA SER A 91 4.73 10.64 -10.74
C SER A 91 4.80 10.62 -12.28
N THR A 92 6.01 10.63 -12.85
CA THR A 92 6.27 10.64 -14.29
C THR A 92 6.66 9.28 -14.87
N SER A 93 6.85 8.25 -14.04
CA SER A 93 7.29 6.92 -14.49
C SER A 93 6.19 5.87 -14.31
N THR A 94 5.83 5.17 -15.38
CA THR A 94 5.01 3.95 -15.30
C THR A 94 5.83 2.72 -14.87
N THR A 95 7.15 2.88 -14.75
CA THR A 95 8.07 1.84 -14.29
C THR A 95 8.35 2.05 -12.81
N PRO A 96 8.02 1.09 -11.93
CA PRO A 96 8.35 1.18 -10.51
C PRO A 96 9.86 1.36 -10.31
N ASN A 97 10.28 2.40 -9.57
CA ASN A 97 11.69 2.68 -9.27
C ASN A 97 11.96 2.79 -7.76
N SER A 98 11.28 1.94 -6.97
CA SER A 98 11.33 2.00 -5.51
C SER A 98 12.74 1.74 -4.96
N THR A 99 13.17 2.58 -4.03
CA THR A 99 14.38 2.41 -3.22
C THR A 99 14.06 1.89 -1.82
N LEU A 100 12.92 1.23 -1.64
CA LEU A 100 12.52 0.68 -0.34
C LEU A 100 13.53 -0.38 0.10
N GLN A 101 14.23 -0.10 1.19
CA GLN A 101 15.09 -1.03 1.88
C GLN A 101 14.45 -1.42 3.22
N VAL A 102 14.38 -2.71 3.50
CA VAL A 102 13.91 -3.25 4.79
C VAL A 102 15.11 -3.88 5.47
N ALA A 103 15.52 -3.36 6.62
CA ALA A 103 16.66 -3.87 7.40
C ALA A 103 16.36 -5.21 8.13
N GLY A 104 15.13 -5.71 8.01
CA GLY A 104 14.65 -6.97 8.58
C GLY A 104 13.86 -7.80 7.56
N SER A 105 12.90 -8.58 8.04
CA SER A 105 12.04 -9.41 7.19
C SER A 105 10.74 -8.69 6.81
N VAL A 106 10.20 -9.03 5.64
CA VAL A 106 8.87 -8.59 5.20
C VAL A 106 7.86 -9.65 5.62
N ALA A 107 6.86 -9.27 6.42
CA ALA A 107 5.72 -10.13 6.72
C ALA A 107 4.78 -10.17 5.52
N THR A 108 4.29 -11.37 5.18
CA THR A 108 3.41 -11.60 4.04
C THR A 108 2.27 -12.53 4.47
N ASN A 109 1.11 -12.41 3.82
CA ASN A 109 -0.05 -13.21 4.17
C ASN A 109 0.18 -14.71 3.89
N ILE A 110 -0.31 -15.57 4.78
CA ILE A 110 -0.26 -17.03 4.65
C ILE A 110 -1.69 -17.55 4.77
N ARG A 111 -2.17 -18.27 3.76
CA ARG A 111 -3.53 -18.83 3.73
C ARG A 111 -3.52 -20.31 3.36
N THR A 112 -4.38 -21.09 4.00
CA THR A 112 -4.65 -22.48 3.59
C THR A 112 -5.86 -22.49 2.68
N LEU A 113 -5.78 -23.20 1.55
CA LEU A 113 -6.85 -23.24 0.55
C LEU A 113 -7.03 -24.66 0.00
N SER A 114 -8.26 -25.18 0.03
CA SER A 114 -8.59 -26.51 -0.50
C SER A 114 -9.26 -26.47 -1.88
N SER A 115 -9.83 -25.33 -2.26
CA SER A 115 -10.44 -25.10 -3.58
C SER A 115 -10.64 -23.60 -3.87
N GLY A 116 -10.94 -23.24 -5.11
CA GLY A 116 -11.28 -21.88 -5.52
C GLY A 116 -10.09 -21.07 -6.05
N THR A 117 -10.23 -19.74 -6.06
CA THR A 117 -9.25 -18.81 -6.63
C THR A 117 -8.44 -18.10 -5.55
N LEU A 118 -7.16 -17.88 -5.81
CA LEU A 118 -6.30 -17.05 -4.97
C LEU A 118 -6.82 -15.61 -4.90
N ALA A 119 -6.73 -15.01 -3.72
CA ALA A 119 -7.13 -13.64 -3.45
C ALA A 119 -6.00 -12.66 -3.76
N ASP A 120 -6.34 -11.38 -3.85
CA ASP A 120 -5.40 -10.31 -4.19
C ASP A 120 -4.33 -10.06 -3.11
N ASP A 121 -4.65 -10.38 -1.86
CA ASP A 121 -3.83 -10.21 -0.67
C ASP A 121 -3.12 -11.50 -0.22
N ASP A 122 -3.26 -12.60 -0.97
CA ASP A 122 -2.48 -13.81 -0.72
C ASP A 122 -1.02 -13.62 -1.12
N TYR A 123 -0.11 -14.26 -0.37
CA TYR A 123 1.26 -14.43 -0.82
C TYR A 123 1.71 -15.88 -0.72
N THR A 124 1.70 -16.48 0.48
CA THR A 124 1.97 -17.92 0.64
C THR A 124 0.67 -18.70 0.77
N ILE A 125 0.51 -19.73 -0.06
CA ILE A 125 -0.68 -20.58 -0.09
C ILE A 125 -0.27 -22.01 0.26
N LEU A 126 -0.87 -22.56 1.31
CA LEU A 126 -0.85 -23.98 1.63
C LEU A 126 -2.05 -24.63 0.95
N ALA A 127 -1.81 -25.17 -0.25
CA ALA A 127 -2.84 -25.75 -1.08
C ALA A 127 -3.11 -27.19 -0.65
N THR A 128 -4.31 -27.46 -0.15
CA THR A 128 -4.76 -28.78 0.31
C THR A 128 -5.68 -29.49 -0.70
N GLY A 129 -5.79 -28.93 -1.90
CA GLY A 129 -6.56 -29.45 -3.03
C GLY A 129 -6.30 -28.64 -4.30
N ASP A 130 -7.07 -28.92 -5.35
CA ASP A 130 -6.96 -28.21 -6.63
C ASP A 130 -7.45 -26.77 -6.50
N ILE A 131 -6.65 -25.83 -6.98
CA ILE A 131 -6.90 -24.39 -6.86
C ILE A 131 -6.66 -23.67 -8.19
N SER A 132 -7.01 -22.39 -8.24
CA SER A 132 -6.86 -21.55 -9.43
C SER A 132 -6.15 -20.24 -9.13
N LEU A 133 -5.32 -19.81 -10.07
CA LEU A 133 -4.80 -18.45 -10.12
C LEU A 133 -5.88 -17.52 -10.67
N PRO A 134 -5.97 -16.26 -10.19
CA PRO A 134 -6.79 -15.26 -10.85
C PRO A 134 -6.29 -15.01 -12.27
N ALA A 135 -7.17 -14.49 -13.13
CA ALA A 135 -6.77 -14.11 -14.49
C ALA A 135 -5.61 -13.11 -14.44
N ALA A 136 -4.54 -13.38 -15.18
CA ALA A 136 -3.45 -12.42 -15.35
C ALA A 136 -3.97 -11.26 -16.21
N THR A 137 -3.91 -10.04 -15.68
CA THR A 137 -4.39 -8.83 -16.35
C THR A 137 -3.43 -7.68 -16.07
N SER A 138 -3.52 -6.59 -16.83
CA SER A 138 -2.71 -5.38 -16.58
C SER A 138 -2.83 -4.85 -15.15
N GLY A 139 -3.93 -5.13 -14.43
CA GLY A 139 -4.15 -4.72 -13.05
C GLY A 139 -3.38 -5.51 -11.99
N ASN A 140 -2.78 -6.65 -12.34
CA ASN A 140 -2.02 -7.49 -11.41
C ASN A 140 -0.60 -7.82 -11.88
N VAL A 141 -0.05 -7.07 -12.84
CA VAL A 141 1.35 -7.19 -13.27
C VAL A 141 2.28 -7.13 -12.07
N GLY A 142 3.23 -8.06 -12.01
CA GLY A 142 4.23 -8.15 -10.94
C GLY A 142 3.74 -8.80 -9.66
N ARG A 143 2.43 -9.07 -9.50
CA ARG A 143 1.89 -9.82 -8.35
C ARG A 143 2.51 -11.21 -8.29
N MET A 144 2.88 -11.64 -7.08
CA MET A 144 3.54 -12.91 -6.84
C MET A 144 2.73 -13.79 -5.89
N TYR A 145 2.76 -15.10 -6.13
CA TYR A 145 2.22 -16.11 -5.23
C TYR A 145 3.22 -17.25 -5.04
N ASN A 146 3.49 -17.61 -3.79
CA ASN A 146 4.22 -18.80 -3.39
C ASN A 146 3.21 -19.89 -3.03
N ILE A 147 3.07 -20.88 -3.91
CA ILE A 147 2.08 -21.94 -3.76
C ILE A 147 2.80 -23.22 -3.35
N ILE A 148 2.33 -23.85 -2.28
CA ILE A 148 2.90 -25.07 -1.71
C ILE A 148 1.80 -26.11 -1.70
N ASN A 149 2.04 -27.27 -2.31
CA ASN A 149 1.22 -28.45 -2.15
C ASN A 149 1.37 -28.96 -0.71
N ASP A 150 0.32 -28.85 0.07
CA ASP A 150 0.25 -29.32 1.45
C ASP A 150 -0.62 -30.58 1.58
N THR A 151 -0.54 -31.43 0.56
CA THR A 151 -1.17 -32.75 0.54
C THR A 151 -0.13 -33.85 0.42
N SER A 152 -0.55 -35.09 0.66
CA SER A 152 0.26 -36.28 0.36
C SER A 152 0.25 -36.65 -1.13
N GLY A 153 -0.67 -36.09 -1.91
CA GLY A 153 -0.91 -36.42 -3.31
C GLY A 153 -0.44 -35.32 -4.28
N ASN A 154 -0.96 -35.37 -5.49
CA ASN A 154 -0.74 -34.34 -6.49
C ASN A 154 -1.93 -33.38 -6.51
N ILE A 155 -1.66 -32.11 -6.76
CA ILE A 155 -2.69 -31.08 -6.96
C ILE A 155 -2.47 -30.38 -8.30
N ALA A 156 -3.56 -29.92 -8.89
CA ALA A 156 -3.56 -29.09 -10.07
C ALA A 156 -3.78 -27.62 -9.70
N ILE A 157 -2.91 -26.76 -10.22
CA ILE A 157 -3.08 -25.32 -10.20
C ILE A 157 -3.56 -24.91 -11.59
N THR A 158 -4.76 -24.35 -11.69
CA THR A 158 -5.31 -23.88 -12.96
C THR A 158 -5.03 -22.41 -13.17
N GLY A 159 -4.79 -22.02 -14.42
CA GLY A 159 -4.45 -20.64 -14.81
C GLY A 159 -3.67 -20.59 -16.11
N THR A 160 -3.52 -19.40 -16.69
CA THR A 160 -2.71 -19.22 -17.90
C THR A 160 -1.23 -19.11 -17.52
N PHE A 161 -0.50 -20.22 -17.53
CA PHE A 161 0.94 -20.25 -17.29
C PHE A 161 1.71 -20.01 -18.59
N ARG A 162 2.79 -19.22 -18.53
CA ARG A 162 3.74 -19.11 -19.64
C ARG A 162 4.98 -19.93 -19.36
N ILE A 163 5.17 -20.99 -20.14
CA ILE A 163 6.24 -21.97 -19.99
C ILE A 163 6.89 -22.18 -21.36
N ASN A 164 8.22 -22.02 -21.44
CA ASN A 164 9.00 -22.23 -22.66
C ASN A 164 8.45 -21.49 -23.91
N GLY A 165 7.95 -20.27 -23.73
CA GLY A 165 7.42 -19.45 -24.82
C GLY A 165 5.99 -19.79 -25.27
N SER A 166 5.32 -20.75 -24.62
CA SER A 166 3.93 -21.12 -24.89
C SER A 166 3.05 -20.97 -23.64
N ASN A 167 1.73 -20.96 -23.84
CA ASN A 167 0.78 -20.89 -22.74
C ASN A 167 0.24 -22.31 -22.41
N SER A 168 0.15 -22.61 -21.11
CA SER A 168 -0.48 -23.83 -20.55
C SER A 168 -1.64 -23.41 -19.64
N SER A 169 -2.72 -24.18 -19.61
CA SER A 169 -3.91 -23.90 -18.78
C SER A 169 -3.81 -24.38 -17.34
N GLY A 170 -2.70 -25.02 -16.98
CA GLY A 170 -2.45 -25.46 -15.63
C GLY A 170 -1.03 -25.93 -15.38
N TYR A 171 -0.75 -26.18 -14.11
CA TYR A 171 0.52 -26.67 -13.61
C TYR A 171 0.27 -27.66 -12.47
N GLY A 172 0.89 -28.84 -12.54
CA GLY A 172 0.77 -29.84 -11.49
C GLY A 172 1.86 -29.68 -10.44
N LEU A 173 1.48 -29.71 -9.17
CA LEU A 173 2.40 -29.91 -8.05
C LEU A 173 2.25 -31.35 -7.55
N ASN A 174 3.37 -31.98 -7.25
CA ASN A 174 3.41 -33.31 -6.64
C ASN A 174 3.87 -33.18 -5.17
N ASN A 175 3.98 -34.29 -4.44
CA ASN A 175 4.47 -34.28 -3.07
C ASN A 175 5.94 -34.76 -2.97
N THR A 176 6.78 -34.35 -3.92
CA THR A 176 8.21 -34.67 -3.94
C THR A 176 9.07 -33.42 -3.86
N ASN A 177 10.31 -33.56 -3.41
CA ASN A 177 11.30 -32.48 -3.48
C ASN A 177 11.42 -31.98 -4.93
N LEU A 178 11.47 -30.66 -5.12
CA LEU A 178 11.53 -29.93 -6.40
C LEU A 178 10.22 -29.94 -7.22
N GLY A 179 9.14 -30.49 -6.68
CA GLY A 179 7.81 -30.48 -7.31
C GLY A 179 6.67 -30.10 -6.37
N ARG A 180 6.97 -29.74 -5.12
CA ARG A 180 5.99 -29.44 -4.07
C ARG A 180 5.58 -27.99 -4.04
N SER A 181 6.42 -27.08 -4.53
CA SER A 181 6.11 -25.65 -4.50
C SER A 181 6.56 -24.92 -5.77
N ILE A 182 5.84 -23.84 -6.09
CA ILE A 182 6.20 -22.87 -7.13
C ILE A 182 6.05 -21.44 -6.61
N LEU A 183 6.98 -20.59 -7.01
CA LEU A 183 6.79 -19.14 -6.99
C LEU A 183 6.38 -18.68 -8.39
N VAL A 184 5.24 -18.01 -8.50
CA VAL A 184 4.75 -17.46 -9.77
C VAL A 184 4.65 -15.95 -9.72
N GLN A 185 4.77 -15.31 -10.89
CA GLN A 185 4.57 -13.87 -11.05
C GLN A 185 3.71 -13.56 -12.27
N SER A 186 2.77 -12.63 -12.15
CA SER A 186 1.96 -12.19 -13.28
C SER A 186 2.75 -11.27 -14.21
N THR A 187 2.68 -11.53 -15.52
CA THR A 187 3.15 -10.63 -16.58
C THR A 187 2.07 -9.66 -17.05
N GLY A 188 0.88 -9.75 -16.47
CA GLY A 188 -0.34 -9.07 -16.92
C GLY A 188 -1.09 -9.73 -18.07
N SER A 189 -0.61 -10.88 -18.55
CA SER A 189 -1.28 -11.71 -19.57
C SER A 189 -1.14 -13.21 -19.32
N ALA A 190 -0.14 -13.61 -18.55
CA ALA A 190 0.07 -14.98 -18.08
C ALA A 190 0.85 -14.97 -16.75
N TRP A 191 0.94 -16.13 -16.11
CA TRP A 191 1.76 -16.38 -14.93
C TRP A 191 3.05 -17.07 -15.34
N VAL A 192 4.20 -16.47 -15.01
CA VAL A 192 5.51 -17.11 -15.19
C VAL A 192 5.92 -17.80 -13.89
N ILE A 193 6.59 -18.95 -14.01
CA ILE A 193 7.17 -19.66 -12.86
C ILE A 193 8.60 -19.14 -12.67
N LEU A 194 8.88 -18.57 -11.50
CA LEU A 194 10.18 -18.01 -11.15
C LEU A 194 11.07 -19.03 -10.46
N SER A 195 10.50 -19.91 -9.64
CA SER A 195 11.23 -20.99 -8.98
C SER A 195 10.34 -22.19 -8.67
N ARG A 196 11.00 -23.30 -8.34
CA ARG A 196 10.40 -24.59 -7.99
C ARG A 196 11.13 -25.19 -6.80
N TYR A 197 10.40 -25.78 -5.86
CA TYR A 197 10.94 -26.41 -4.65
C TYR A 197 10.25 -27.72 -4.30
#